data_AF-A0A438JAJ8-F1
#
_entry.id   AF-A0A438JAJ8-F1
#
_cell.length_a   1.000
_cell.length_b   1.000
_cell.length_c   1.000
_cell.angle_alpha   90.00
_cell.angle_beta   90.00
_cell.angle_gamma   90.00
#
_symmetry.space_group_name_H-M   'P 1'
#
loop_
_entity.id
_entity.type
_entity.pdbx_description
1 polymer ?
#
loop_
_entity_poly.entity_id
_entity_poly.type
_entity_poly.pdbx_seq_one_letter_code
_entity_poly.pdbx_strand_id
1 'polypeptide(L)'
;MTVRNPNKRIGIYFDRIEAKAYYEDALFDSVELERYYQGHKSTHTLNPEFTGENSVSLGASELSNFNSEKASGTYSIDVKLRLRIRFQVGNIEDWYVQAQGYL
;
A
#
# COMPACT_ATOMS: atom_id res chain seq x y z
N MET A 1 -7.64 5.23 2.16
CA MET A 1 -7.29 5.56 0.76
C MET A 1 -8.33 5.00 -0.20
N THR A 2 -8.45 5.51 -1.42
CA THR A 2 -9.44 4.98 -2.39
C THR A 2 -8.76 4.58 -3.70
N VAL A 3 -9.24 3.48 -4.28
CA VAL A 3 -8.82 2.98 -5.59
C VAL A 3 -10.00 3.11 -6.52
N ARG A 4 -9.80 3.75 -7.67
CA ARG A 4 -10.86 3.97 -8.66
C ARG A 4 -10.51 3.28 -9.96
N ASN A 5 -11.45 2.48 -10.46
CA ASN A 5 -11.44 1.99 -11.83
C ASN A 5 -12.26 2.96 -12.71
N PRO A 6 -11.64 3.90 -13.45
CA PRO A 6 -12.36 4.79 -14.37
C PRO A 6 -12.85 4.06 -15.62
N ASN A 7 -12.36 2.85 -15.89
CA ASN A 7 -12.57 2.14 -17.14
C ASN A 7 -14.00 1.56 -17.21
N LYS A 8 -14.60 1.62 -18.41
CA LYS A 8 -15.95 1.08 -18.68
C LYS A 8 -15.95 -0.33 -19.27
N ARG A 9 -14.78 -0.86 -19.61
CA ARG A 9 -14.59 -2.09 -20.41
C ARG A 9 -13.73 -3.13 -19.72
N ILE A 10 -12.95 -2.73 -18.73
CA ILE A 10 -11.93 -3.56 -18.09
C ILE A 10 -12.24 -3.69 -16.61
N GLY A 11 -12.45 -4.91 -16.14
CA GLY A 11 -12.48 -5.25 -14.72
C GLY A 11 -11.07 -5.46 -14.18
N ILE A 12 -10.85 -5.23 -12.90
CA ILE A 12 -9.55 -5.39 -12.25
C ILE A 12 -9.70 -6.31 -11.05
N TYR A 13 -9.01 -7.44 -11.07
CA TYR A 13 -8.83 -8.29 -9.89
C TYR A 13 -7.59 -7.82 -9.14
N PHE A 14 -7.74 -7.55 -7.84
CA PHE A 14 -6.63 -7.31 -6.94
C PHE A 14 -6.32 -8.62 -6.19
N ASP A 15 -5.48 -9.45 -6.78
CA ASP A 15 -5.13 -10.77 -6.25
C ASP A 15 -4.20 -10.69 -5.03
N ARG A 16 -3.45 -9.60 -4.88
CA ARG A 16 -2.67 -9.32 -3.69
C ARG A 16 -2.55 -7.82 -3.48
N ILE A 17 -2.74 -7.40 -2.24
CA ILE A 17 -2.59 -6.01 -1.80
C ILE A 17 -1.82 -6.06 -0.49
N GLU A 18 -0.58 -5.59 -0.51
CA GLU A 18 0.27 -5.53 0.68
C GLU A 18 0.68 -4.06 0.89
N ALA A 19 0.29 -3.50 2.03
CA ALA A 19 0.66 -2.16 2.45
C ALA A 19 1.81 -2.26 3.46
N LYS A 20 2.88 -1.51 3.22
CA LYS A 20 4.10 -1.53 4.03
C LYS A 20 4.40 -0.15 4.54
N ALA A 21 4.54 -0.01 5.86
CA ALA A 21 4.87 1.24 6.50
C ALA A 21 6.35 1.28 6.90
N TYR A 22 7.01 2.37 6.54
CA TYR A 22 8.43 2.59 6.75
C TYR A 22 8.65 3.88 7.53
N TYR A 23 9.67 3.85 8.37
CA TYR A 23 10.22 5.01 9.05
C TYR A 23 11.70 5.08 8.74
N GLU A 24 12.16 6.18 8.13
CA GLU A 24 13.58 6.32 7.72
C GLU A 24 14.08 5.10 6.91
N ASP A 25 13.31 4.69 5.89
CA ASP A 25 13.50 3.48 5.07
C ASP A 25 13.48 2.12 5.80
N ALA A 26 13.31 2.11 7.11
CA ALA A 26 13.19 0.89 7.89
C ALA A 26 11.72 0.45 7.98
N LEU A 27 11.44 -0.78 7.54
CA LEU A 27 10.10 -1.37 7.61
C LEU A 27 9.72 -1.58 9.07
N PHE A 28 8.64 -0.95 9.52
CA PHE A 28 8.14 -1.13 10.88
C PHE A 28 6.80 -1.88 10.93
N ASP A 29 6.05 -1.91 9.83
CA ASP A 29 4.82 -2.70 9.75
C ASP A 29 4.44 -3.10 8.32
N SER A 30 3.70 -4.19 8.18
CA SER A 30 3.22 -4.71 6.90
C SER A 30 1.89 -5.43 7.08
N VAL A 31 0.87 -4.99 6.33
CA VAL A 31 -0.48 -5.57 6.35
C VAL A 31 -0.88 -6.04 4.96
N GLU A 32 -1.38 -7.28 4.86
CA GLU A 32 -2.07 -7.78 3.67
C GLU A 32 -3.56 -7.43 3.77
N LEU A 33 -4.07 -6.71 2.77
CA LEU A 33 -5.46 -6.30 2.67
C LEU A 33 -6.30 -7.35 1.93
N GLU A 34 -7.61 -7.29 2.16
CA GLU A 34 -8.57 -8.18 1.49
C GLU A 34 -8.50 -8.02 -0.04
N ARG A 35 -8.48 -9.15 -0.73
CA ARG A 35 -8.49 -9.24 -2.19
C ARG A 35 -9.89 -8.96 -2.69
N TYR A 36 -10.01 -8.21 -3.77
CA TYR A 36 -11.32 -7.88 -4.33
C TYR A 36 -11.29 -7.73 -5.84
N TYR A 37 -12.48 -7.89 -6.44
CA TYR A 37 -12.71 -7.54 -7.82
C TYR A 37 -13.32 -6.15 -7.92
N GLN A 38 -12.72 -5.31 -8.75
CA GLN A 38 -13.20 -3.97 -9.05
C GLN A 38 -13.76 -3.93 -10.47
N GLY A 39 -15.09 -3.99 -10.56
CA GLY A 39 -15.82 -3.84 -11.81
C GLY A 39 -15.71 -2.43 -12.40
N HIS A 40 -16.41 -2.21 -13.51
CA HIS A 40 -16.37 -0.96 -14.26
C HIS A 40 -16.82 0.26 -13.45
N LYS A 41 -16.16 1.40 -13.64
CA LYS A 41 -16.56 2.71 -13.08
C LYS A 41 -16.80 2.70 -11.57
N SER A 42 -16.10 1.84 -10.84
CA SER A 42 -16.30 1.68 -9.41
C SER A 42 -15.14 2.28 -8.62
N THR A 43 -15.39 2.59 -7.37
CA THR A 43 -14.39 3.03 -6.40
C THR A 43 -14.47 2.10 -5.20
N HIS A 44 -13.32 1.67 -4.68
CA HIS A 44 -13.21 0.87 -3.48
C HIS A 44 -12.32 1.59 -2.47
N THR A 45 -12.65 1.49 -1.19
CA THR A 45 -11.90 2.12 -0.11
C THR A 45 -11.03 1.08 0.57
N LEU A 46 -9.74 1.38 0.68
CA LEU A 46 -8.78 0.58 1.43
C LEU A 46 -8.43 1.29 2.74
N ASN A 47 -8.46 0.54 3.83
CA ASN A 47 -8.17 1.04 5.17
C ASN A 47 -7.14 0.11 5.84
N PRO A 48 -5.85 0.18 5.46
CA PRO A 48 -4.81 -0.50 6.22
C PRO A 48 -4.66 0.14 7.60
N GLU A 49 -4.53 -0.71 8.61
CA GLU A 49 -4.24 -0.33 9.99
C GLU A 49 -2.84 -0.82 10.33
N PHE A 50 -1.98 0.07 10.82
CA PHE A 50 -0.62 -0.26 11.21
C PHE A 50 -0.49 -0.14 12.72
N THR A 51 -0.15 -1.24 13.39
CA THR A 51 0.01 -1.33 14.84
C THR A 51 1.48 -1.17 15.27
N GLY A 52 2.42 -1.29 14.32
CA GLY A 52 3.85 -1.06 14.57
C GLY A 52 4.51 -2.15 15.41
N GLU A 53 4.19 -3.41 15.11
CA GLU A 53 4.63 -4.57 15.90
C GLU A 53 6.12 -4.92 15.74
N ASN A 54 6.82 -4.36 14.75
CA ASN A 54 8.22 -4.69 14.51
C ASN A 54 9.17 -3.72 15.21
N SER A 55 10.20 -4.27 15.86
CA SER A 55 11.32 -3.48 16.36
C SER A 55 12.12 -2.91 15.19
N VAL A 56 12.25 -1.58 15.16
CA VAL A 56 12.99 -0.85 14.13
C VAL A 56 14.38 -0.54 14.64
N SER A 57 15.41 -0.95 13.90
CA SER A 57 16.79 -0.56 14.19
C SER A 57 17.13 0.71 13.43
N LEU A 58 17.36 1.79 14.16
CA LEU A 58 17.74 3.10 13.62
C LEU A 58 19.23 3.35 13.86
N GLY A 59 19.90 3.93 12.88
CA GLY A 59 21.26 4.44 13.04
C GLY A 59 21.27 5.77 13.79
N ALA A 60 22.47 6.34 13.95
CA ALA A 60 22.64 7.58 14.72
C ALA A 60 21.93 8.78 14.08
N SER A 61 21.93 8.86 12.74
CA SER A 61 21.23 9.91 11.97
C SER A 61 19.71 9.77 12.13
N GLU A 62 19.18 8.58 11.90
CA GLU A 62 17.74 8.31 11.95
C GLU A 62 17.21 8.48 13.38
N LEU A 63 17.99 8.13 14.40
CA LEU A 63 17.63 8.37 15.79
C LEU A 63 17.61 9.86 16.15
N SER A 64 18.50 10.67 15.55
CA SER A 64 18.49 12.12 15.72
C SER A 64 17.24 12.74 15.09
N ASN A 65 16.87 12.29 13.89
CA ASN A 65 15.62 12.69 13.22
C ASN A 65 14.41 12.28 14.06
N PHE A 66 14.37 11.04 14.53
CA PHE A 66 13.31 10.55 15.41
C PHE A 66 13.13 11.38 16.67
N ASN A 67 14.21 11.78 17.34
CA ASN A 67 14.10 12.64 18.52
C ASN A 67 13.59 14.04 18.18
N SER A 68 13.96 14.57 17.00
CA SER A 68 13.49 15.89 16.53
C SER A 68 12.01 15.86 16.16
N GLU A 69 11.57 14.81 15.46
CA GLU A 69 10.18 14.54 15.11
C GLU A 69 9.32 14.22 16.33
N LYS A 70 9.86 13.49 17.30
CA LYS A 70 9.20 13.25 18.59
C LYS A 70 8.99 14.55 19.36
N ALA A 71 9.95 15.48 19.31
CA ALA A 71 9.79 16.79 19.93
C ALA A 71 8.76 17.68 19.22
N SER A 72 8.64 17.56 17.89
CA SER A 72 7.60 18.25 17.10
C SER A 72 6.24 17.56 17.17
N GLY A 73 6.19 16.29 17.59
CA GLY A 73 5.00 15.45 17.59
C GLY A 73 4.57 14.99 16.19
N THR A 74 5.39 15.19 15.16
CA THR A 74 5.08 14.85 13.76
C THR A 74 6.16 13.92 13.23
N TYR A 75 5.75 12.74 12.75
CA TYR A 75 6.66 11.72 12.22
C TYR A 75 6.47 11.58 10.71
N SER A 76 7.58 11.49 9.96
CA SER A 76 7.55 11.16 8.54
C SER A 76 7.45 9.64 8.35
N ILE A 77 6.31 9.17 7.86
CA ILE A 77 6.05 7.75 7.61
C ILE A 77 5.78 7.54 6.13
N ASP A 78 6.54 6.66 5.50
CA ASP A 78 6.32 6.25 4.11
C ASP A 78 5.44 5.00 4.05
N VAL A 79 4.39 5.04 3.23
CA VAL A 79 3.57 3.85 2.97
C VAL A 79 3.76 3.40 1.52
N LYS A 80 4.23 2.17 1.34
CA LYS A 80 4.44 1.55 0.01
C LYS A 80 3.37 0.49 -0.22
N LEU A 81 2.68 0.55 -1.35
CA LEU A 81 1.72 -0.47 -1.80
C LEU A 81 2.37 -1.42 -2.80
N ARG A 82 2.26 -2.72 -2.52
CA ARG A 82 2.59 -3.79 -3.46
C ARG A 82 1.32 -4.49 -3.91
N LEU A 83 1.08 -4.44 -5.22
CA LEU A 83 -0.13 -4.94 -5.83
C LEU A 83 0.20 -6.05 -6.83
N ARG A 84 -0.57 -7.13 -6.78
CA ARG A 84 -0.69 -8.08 -7.89
C ARG A 84 -2.09 -7.94 -8.47
N ILE A 85 -2.16 -7.51 -9.72
CA ILE A 85 -3.44 -7.27 -10.40
C ILE A 85 -3.58 -8.14 -11.65
N ARG A 86 -4.82 -8.50 -11.96
CA ARG A 86 -5.22 -9.07 -13.26
C ARG A 86 -6.29 -8.21 -13.90
N PHE A 87 -6.17 -8.02 -15.20
CA PHE A 87 -7.18 -7.33 -16.00
C PHE A 87 -8.12 -8.32 -16.66
N GLN A 88 -9.42 -8.05 -16.58
CA GLN A 88 -10.46 -8.80 -17.26
C GLN A 88 -11.01 -7.96 -18.42
N VAL A 89 -10.87 -8.47 -19.64
CA VAL A 89 -11.32 -7.80 -20.86
C VAL A 89 -12.31 -8.71 -21.59
N GLY A 90 -13.61 -8.40 -21.49
CA GLY A 90 -14.66 -9.28 -22.01
C GLY A 90 -14.72 -10.60 -21.21
N ASN A 91 -14.81 -11.74 -21.91
CA ASN A 91 -14.83 -13.08 -21.32
C ASN A 91 -13.44 -13.75 -21.26
N ILE A 92 -12.39 -13.00 -21.61
CA ILE A 92 -11.02 -13.50 -21.64
C ILE A 92 -10.29 -12.85 -20.44
N GLU A 93 -9.91 -13.68 -19.49
CA GLU A 93 -8.86 -13.34 -18.52
C GLU A 93 -7.51 -13.62 -19.17
N ASP A 94 -6.49 -12.79 -18.88
CA ASP A 94 -5.11 -13.23 -18.62
C ASP A 94 -4.05 -12.21 -19.02
N TRP A 95 -3.83 -11.21 -18.16
CA TRP A 95 -2.52 -10.56 -18.01
C TRP A 95 -2.29 -10.21 -16.53
N TYR A 96 -1.20 -10.73 -15.96
CA TYR A 96 -0.75 -10.35 -14.62
C TYR A 96 0.14 -9.12 -14.72
N VAL A 97 -0.14 -8.12 -13.88
CA VAL A 97 0.75 -7.00 -13.67
C VAL A 97 1.13 -6.96 -12.19
N GLN A 98 2.43 -6.87 -11.93
CA GLN A 98 2.93 -6.49 -10.61
C GLN A 98 3.21 -5.00 -10.64
N ALA A 99 2.64 -4.29 -9.66
CA ALA A 99 2.83 -2.86 -9.50
C ALA A 99 3.32 -2.57 -8.09
N GLN A 100 4.30 -1.67 -7.98
CA GLN A 100 4.73 -1.08 -6.73
C GLN A 100 4.53 0.43 -6.83
N GLY A 101 3.86 1.00 -5.84
CA GLY A 101 3.57 2.43 -5.77
C GLY A 101 3.88 2.99 -4.39
N TYR A 102 4.23 4.27 -4.36
CA TYR A 102 4.42 5.06 -3.15
C TYR A 102 3.12 5.83 -2.90
N LEU A 103 2.73 5.98 -1.63
CA LEU A 103 1.61 6.81 -1.19
C LEU A 103 2.12 8.04 -0.46
#